data_AF-A0A841DVY9-F1
#
_entry.id   AF-A0A841DVY9-F1
#
_cell.length_a   1.000
_cell.length_b   1.000
_cell.length_c   1.000
_cell.angle_alpha   90.00
_cell.angle_beta   90.00
_cell.angle_gamma   90.00
#
_symmetry.space_group_name_H-M   'P 1'
#
loop_
_entity.id
_entity.type
_entity.pdbx_description
1 polymer ?
#
loop_
_entity_poly.entity_id
_entity_poly.type
_entity_poly.pdbx_seq_one_letter_code
_entity_poly.pdbx_strand_id
1 'polypeptide(L)'
;MTLTEARNHLRSELLAVAAIVVPDQTPTVTQDPGPTDPGALSGDRGPEAVCTITVETGDPTTPDPEAQLSFAADTLESRGWKVTISEATGDHHHLTARRQGYDLTVEAQSTDWRLTFTGQTPHPDDL
;
A
#
# COMPACT_ATOMS: atom_id res chain seq x y z
N MET A 1 -1.55 15.28 13.70
CA MET A 1 -2.58 15.11 12.63
C MET A 1 -3.79 14.38 13.25
N THR A 2 -4.89 14.10 12.58
CA THR A 2 -5.88 13.11 13.10
C THR A 2 -5.80 11.79 12.31
N LEU A 3 -6.17 10.66 12.91
CA LEU A 3 -6.18 9.36 12.22
C LEU A 3 -7.02 9.38 10.93
N THR A 4 -8.13 10.12 10.94
CA THR A 4 -9.00 10.28 9.76
C THR A 4 -8.32 11.08 8.65
N GLU A 5 -7.59 12.15 9.01
CA GLU A 5 -6.80 12.92 8.04
C GLU A 5 -5.63 12.10 7.49
N ALA A 6 -4.93 11.35 8.35
CA ALA A 6 -3.85 10.43 7.95
C ALA A 6 -4.36 9.35 7.00
N ARG A 7 -5.51 8.74 7.30
CA ARG A 7 -6.19 7.79 6.41
C ARG A 7 -6.54 8.41 5.07
N ASN A 8 -7.15 9.60 5.05
CA ASN A 8 -7.54 10.26 3.80
C ASN A 8 -6.31 10.65 2.95
N HIS A 9 -5.22 11.05 3.60
CA HIS A 9 -3.96 11.34 2.94
C HIS A 9 -3.37 10.08 2.33
N LEU A 10 -3.26 8.99 3.10
CA LEU A 10 -2.79 7.70 2.64
C LEU A 10 -3.63 7.16 1.48
N ARG A 11 -4.96 7.24 1.56
CA ARG A 11 -5.87 6.84 0.49
C ARG A 11 -5.58 7.58 -0.81
N SER A 12 -5.40 8.90 -0.72
CA SER A 12 -5.13 9.75 -1.88
C SER A 12 -3.76 9.45 -2.48
N GLU A 13 -2.75 9.22 -1.64
CA GLU A 13 -1.40 8.84 -2.09
C GLU A 13 -1.40 7.47 -2.77
N LEU A 14 -2.06 6.46 -2.18
CA LEU A 14 -2.17 5.11 -2.78
C LEU A 14 -2.83 5.16 -4.15
N LEU A 15 -3.96 5.87 -4.27
CA LEU A 15 -4.65 6.02 -5.56
C LEU A 15 -3.79 6.77 -6.57
N ALA A 16 -3.06 7.80 -6.15
CA ALA A 16 -2.18 8.56 -7.03
C ALA A 16 -0.98 7.72 -7.51
N VAL A 17 -0.36 6.94 -6.62
CA VAL A 17 0.74 6.03 -6.99
C VAL A 17 0.22 4.95 -7.93
N ALA A 18 -0.87 4.28 -7.59
CA ALA A 18 -1.43 3.20 -8.40
C ALA A 18 -1.84 3.69 -9.81
N ALA A 19 -2.41 4.90 -9.92
CA ALA A 19 -2.74 5.52 -11.21
C ALA A 19 -1.50 5.94 -12.03
N ILE A 20 -0.36 6.21 -11.39
CA ILE A 20 0.90 6.47 -12.12
C ILE A 20 1.52 5.16 -12.60
N VAL A 21 1.48 4.13 -11.75
CA VAL A 21 2.08 2.82 -12.04
C VAL A 21 1.31 2.10 -13.16
N VAL A 22 -0.02 2.21 -13.16
CA VAL A 22 -0.86 1.62 -14.20
C VAL A 22 -1.79 2.70 -14.79
N PRO A 23 -1.27 3.58 -15.67
CA PRO A 23 -2.02 4.76 -16.17
C PRO A 23 -3.21 4.39 -17.04
N ASP A 24 -3.20 3.21 -17.66
CA ASP A 24 -4.31 2.68 -18.46
C ASP A 24 -5.43 2.07 -17.61
N GLN A 25 -5.28 2.02 -16.28
CA GLN A 25 -6.28 1.44 -15.39
C GLN A 25 -6.71 2.40 -14.28
N THR A 26 -7.97 2.26 -13.85
CA THR A 26 -8.47 3.00 -12.68
C THR A 26 -8.24 2.16 -11.43
N PRO A 27 -7.34 2.56 -10.53
CA PRO A 27 -7.12 1.83 -9.28
C PRO A 27 -8.37 1.90 -8.42
N THR A 28 -8.76 0.75 -7.85
CA THR A 28 -9.97 0.64 -7.03
C THR A 28 -9.60 0.28 -5.61
N VAL A 29 -10.16 1.00 -4.64
CA VAL A 29 -10.03 0.66 -3.22
C VAL A 29 -10.93 -0.54 -2.94
N THR A 30 -10.34 -1.71 -2.68
CA THR A 30 -11.07 -2.95 -2.42
C THR A 30 -11.22 -3.24 -0.94
N GLN A 31 -10.30 -2.72 -0.11
CA GLN A 31 -10.41 -2.72 1.34
C GLN A 31 -10.15 -1.32 1.89
N ASP A 32 -11.12 -0.78 2.64
CA ASP A 32 -10.97 0.41 3.51
C ASP A 32 -11.66 0.08 4.84
N PRO A 33 -11.22 -0.97 5.57
CA PRO A 33 -11.67 -1.12 6.95
C PRO A 33 -11.33 0.19 7.66
N GLY A 34 -12.32 0.75 8.36
CA GLY A 34 -12.12 1.90 9.22
C GLY A 34 -11.05 1.63 10.28
N PRO A 35 -10.85 2.54 11.25
CA PRO A 35 -9.90 2.31 12.36
C PRO A 35 -10.02 0.87 12.89
N THR A 36 -9.01 0.05 12.56
CA THR A 36 -8.95 -1.35 12.94
C THR A 36 -8.07 -1.38 14.17
N ASP A 37 -8.62 -1.91 15.25
CA ASP A 37 -7.95 -2.05 16.53
C ASP A 37 -7.10 -3.34 16.48
N PRO A 38 -5.77 -3.29 16.28
CA PRO A 38 -4.87 -4.43 16.39
C PRO A 38 -4.96 -5.14 17.76
N GLY A 39 -5.48 -4.46 18.80
CA GLY A 39 -5.73 -5.01 20.12
C GLY A 39 -7.01 -5.85 20.26
N ALA A 40 -7.92 -5.84 19.27
CA ALA A 40 -9.22 -6.51 19.37
C ALA A 40 -9.15 -8.05 19.50
N LEU A 41 -8.03 -8.68 19.10
CA LEU A 41 -7.78 -10.11 19.35
C LEU A 41 -7.15 -10.40 20.72
N SER A 42 -6.64 -9.37 21.40
CA SER A 42 -5.85 -9.49 22.62
C SER A 42 -6.50 -8.79 23.82
N GLY A 43 -7.82 -8.74 23.93
CA GLY A 43 -8.56 -8.54 25.20
C GLY A 43 -8.28 -7.26 26.02
N ASP A 44 -7.42 -6.35 25.58
CA ASP A 44 -7.07 -5.11 26.27
C ASP A 44 -7.52 -3.93 25.41
N ARG A 45 -8.51 -3.19 25.91
CA ARG A 45 -9.24 -2.16 25.18
C ARG A 45 -8.47 -0.84 25.30
N GLY A 46 -7.49 -0.61 24.41
CA GLY A 46 -6.82 0.67 24.17
C GLY A 46 -7.19 1.26 22.80
N PRO A 47 -7.15 2.59 22.57
CA PRO A 47 -7.54 3.23 21.29
C PRO A 47 -6.48 3.13 20.18
N GLU A 48 -5.77 2.01 20.08
CA GLU A 48 -4.61 1.84 19.18
C GLU A 48 -5.03 1.55 17.73
N ALA A 49 -5.94 2.34 17.16
CA ALA A 49 -6.48 2.07 15.84
C ALA A 49 -5.49 2.44 14.72
N VAL A 50 -5.14 1.48 13.87
CA VAL A 50 -4.48 1.72 12.57
C VAL A 50 -5.51 1.58 11.45
N CYS A 51 -5.38 2.36 10.38
CA CYS A 51 -6.18 2.17 9.17
C CYS A 51 -5.33 1.47 8.10
N THR A 52 -5.83 0.36 7.59
CA THR A 52 -5.26 -0.36 6.46
C THR A 52 -6.12 -0.08 5.23
N ILE A 53 -5.50 0.32 4.12
CA ILE A 53 -6.19 0.55 2.86
C ILE A 53 -5.55 -0.33 1.80
N THR A 54 -6.36 -1.15 1.14
CA THR A 54 -5.93 -1.97 0.01
C THR A 54 -6.52 -1.41 -1.28
N VAL A 55 -5.65 -1.16 -2.23
CA VAL A 55 -5.96 -0.68 -3.58
C VAL A 55 -5.44 -1.70 -4.57
N GLU A 56 -6.32 -2.19 -5.43
CA GLU A 56 -5.95 -3.10 -6.51
C GLU A 56 -5.92 -2.34 -7.84
N THR A 57 -4.87 -2.54 -8.62
CA THR A 57 -4.84 -2.10 -10.02
C THR A 57 -5.49 -3.15 -10.90
N GLY A 58 -6.24 -2.73 -11.92
CA GLY A 58 -6.79 -3.65 -12.92
C GLY A 58 -5.71 -4.34 -13.75
N ASP A 59 -6.12 -5.31 -14.57
CA ASP A 59 -5.26 -6.11 -15.44
C ASP A 59 -4.48 -5.22 -16.45
N PRO A 60 -3.16 -5.06 -16.30
CA PRO A 60 -2.35 -4.29 -17.23
C PRO A 60 -2.18 -5.05 -18.56
N THR A 61 -2.11 -4.31 -19.67
CA THR A 61 -1.89 -4.90 -21.01
C THR A 61 -0.50 -5.54 -21.16
N THR A 62 0.42 -5.26 -20.24
CA THR A 62 1.80 -5.78 -20.25
C THR A 62 2.01 -6.67 -19.01
N PRO A 63 2.18 -7.99 -19.16
CA PRO A 63 2.13 -8.95 -18.06
C PRO A 63 3.48 -9.11 -17.32
N ASP A 64 4.26 -8.04 -17.15
CA ASP A 64 5.55 -8.11 -16.45
C ASP A 64 5.43 -7.53 -15.03
N PRO A 65 5.18 -8.38 -14.01
CA PRO A 65 5.01 -7.93 -12.62
C PRO A 65 6.30 -7.36 -12.04
N GLU A 66 7.47 -7.83 -12.48
CA GLU A 66 8.76 -7.36 -11.98
C GLU A 66 9.05 -5.94 -12.48
N ALA A 67 8.80 -5.68 -13.77
CA ALA A 67 8.93 -4.35 -14.35
C ALA A 67 7.95 -3.36 -13.70
N GLN A 68 6.71 -3.79 -13.44
CA GLN A 68 5.71 -2.97 -12.77
C GLN A 68 6.07 -2.68 -11.31
N LEU A 69 6.53 -3.68 -10.57
CA LEU A 69 6.97 -3.51 -9.19
C LEU A 69 8.19 -2.59 -9.11
N SER A 70 9.13 -2.73 -10.06
CA SER A 70 10.29 -1.84 -10.18
C SER A 70 9.88 -0.40 -10.51
N PHE A 71 8.89 -0.21 -11.38
CA PHE A 71 8.35 1.10 -11.68
C PHE A 71 7.59 1.72 -10.50
N ALA A 72 6.87 0.90 -9.73
CA ALA A 72 6.24 1.32 -8.48
C ALA A 72 7.29 1.75 -7.45
N ALA A 73 8.41 1.02 -7.34
CA ALA A 73 9.53 1.38 -6.49
C ALA A 73 10.10 2.76 -6.86
N ASP A 74 10.45 2.97 -8.13
CA ASP A 74 11.01 4.25 -8.61
C ASP A 74 10.03 5.42 -8.38
N THR A 75 8.74 5.20 -8.64
CA THR A 75 7.68 6.18 -8.39
C THR A 75 7.59 6.54 -6.91
N LEU A 76 7.64 5.55 -6.01
CA LEU A 76 7.61 5.76 -4.56
C LEU A 76 8.88 6.48 -4.07
N GLU A 77 10.06 6.09 -4.55
CA GLU A 77 11.33 6.76 -4.22
C GLU A 77 11.35 8.22 -4.69
N SER A 78 10.85 8.51 -5.90
CA SER A 78 10.72 9.88 -6.42
C SER A 78 9.82 10.78 -5.55
N ARG A 79 8.85 10.16 -4.85
CA ARG A 79 7.94 10.81 -3.90
C ARG A 79 8.50 10.89 -2.48
N GLY A 80 9.74 10.44 -2.27
CA GLY A 80 10.43 10.48 -0.98
C GLY A 80 10.06 9.34 -0.03
N TRP A 81 9.51 8.24 -0.54
CA TRP A 81 9.36 7.02 0.23
C TRP A 81 10.65 6.22 0.23
N LYS A 82 10.97 5.59 1.36
CA LYS A 82 12.09 4.67 1.46
C LYS A 82 11.63 3.28 1.06
N VAL A 83 11.93 2.87 -0.17
CA VAL A 83 11.51 1.57 -0.72
C VAL A 83 12.52 0.48 -0.37
N THR A 84 12.03 -0.72 -0.13
CA THR A 84 12.79 -1.95 0.04
C THR A 84 12.08 -3.03 -0.76
N ILE A 85 12.68 -3.42 -1.87
CA ILE A 85 12.19 -4.54 -2.70
C ILE A 85 12.67 -5.82 -2.03
N SER A 86 11.74 -6.72 -1.73
CA SER A 86 12.10 -8.04 -1.21
C SER A 86 12.42 -8.98 -2.36
N GLU A 87 13.27 -9.97 -2.10
CA GLU A 87 13.52 -11.05 -3.06
C GLU A 87 12.20 -11.77 -3.38
N ALA A 88 11.93 -11.93 -4.69
CA ALA A 88 10.76 -12.64 -5.16
C ALA A 88 10.75 -14.06 -4.61
N THR A 89 9.68 -14.44 -3.93
CA THR A 89 9.51 -15.80 -3.42
C THR A 89 8.67 -16.58 -4.43
N GLY A 90 9.35 -17.22 -5.39
CA GLY A 90 8.69 -17.89 -6.51
C GLY A 90 8.00 -16.88 -7.42
N ASP A 91 6.69 -17.03 -7.61
CA ASP A 91 5.85 -16.12 -8.40
C ASP A 91 5.34 -14.92 -7.61
N HIS A 92 5.74 -14.74 -6.35
CA HIS A 92 5.30 -13.62 -5.53
C HIS A 92 6.41 -12.58 -5.37
N HIS A 93 6.17 -11.40 -5.95
CA HIS A 93 7.03 -10.24 -5.80
C HIS A 93 6.36 -9.25 -4.85
N HIS A 94 7.11 -8.70 -3.89
CA HIS A 94 6.60 -7.61 -3.08
C HIS A 94 7.68 -6.59 -2.75
N LEU A 95 7.27 -5.35 -2.56
CA LEU A 95 8.09 -4.29 -2.00
C LEU A 95 7.40 -3.68 -0.79
N THR A 96 8.20 -3.11 0.09
CA THR A 96 7.75 -2.29 1.21
C THR A 96 8.30 -0.88 1.04
N ALA A 97 7.53 0.13 1.43
CA ALA A 97 7.89 1.53 1.32
C ALA A 97 7.46 2.24 2.59
N ARG A 98 8.37 3.03 3.18
CA ARG A 98 8.09 3.76 4.43
C ARG A 98 8.35 5.25 4.28
N ARG A 99 7.46 6.07 4.84
CA ARG A 99 7.62 7.53 4.89
C ARG A 99 6.91 8.08 6.11
N GLN A 100 7.61 8.81 6.98
CA GLN A 100 7.00 9.54 8.12
C GLN A 100 6.01 8.69 8.95
N GLY A 101 6.38 7.45 9.28
CA GLY A 101 5.53 6.53 10.04
C GLY A 101 4.42 5.82 9.23
N TYR A 102 4.20 6.22 7.97
CA TYR A 102 3.35 5.46 7.04
C TYR A 102 4.13 4.27 6.47
N ASP A 103 3.47 3.11 6.43
CA ASP A 103 3.98 1.90 5.79
C ASP A 103 3.11 1.58 4.56
N LEU A 104 3.74 1.14 3.48
CA LEU A 104 3.08 0.76 2.24
C LEU A 104 3.73 -0.52 1.74
N THR A 105 2.91 -1.51 1.41
CA THR A 105 3.34 -2.76 0.81
C THR A 105 2.72 -2.84 -0.58
N VAL A 106 3.50 -3.23 -1.58
CA VAL A 106 2.96 -3.54 -2.91
C VAL A 106 3.28 -4.99 -3.20
N GLU A 107 2.26 -5.75 -3.53
CA GLU A 107 2.34 -7.18 -3.86
C GLU A 107 1.95 -7.36 -5.33
N ALA A 108 2.68 -8.22 -6.02
CA ALA A 108 2.45 -8.59 -7.40
C ALA A 108 2.66 -10.10 -7.54
N GLN A 109 1.77 -10.79 -8.23
CA GLN A 109 1.93 -12.21 -8.52
C GLN A 109 2.22 -12.41 -10.01
N SER A 110 3.14 -13.30 -10.36
CA SER A 110 3.42 -13.61 -11.77
C SER A 110 2.25 -14.32 -12.46
N THR A 111 1.38 -14.95 -11.68
CA THR A 111 0.14 -15.57 -12.15
C THR A 111 -1.06 -14.63 -12.17
N ASP A 112 -0.99 -13.50 -11.47
CA ASP A 112 -2.07 -12.52 -11.35
C ASP A 112 -1.51 -11.13 -11.59
N TRP A 113 -1.81 -10.56 -12.76
CA TRP A 113 -1.17 -9.34 -13.23
C TRP A 113 -1.61 -8.08 -12.47
N ARG A 114 -2.38 -8.22 -11.39
CA ARG A 114 -2.85 -7.11 -10.56
C ARG A 114 -1.83 -6.80 -9.49
N LEU A 115 -1.54 -5.51 -9.34
CA LEU A 115 -0.77 -5.02 -8.21
C LEU A 115 -1.74 -4.73 -7.06
N THR A 116 -1.40 -5.23 -5.89
CA THR A 116 -2.12 -4.97 -4.65
C THR A 116 -1.29 -4.01 -3.81
N PHE A 117 -1.77 -2.78 -3.65
CA PHE A 117 -1.15 -1.75 -2.82
C PHE A 117 -1.85 -1.73 -1.46
N THR A 118 -1.14 -2.08 -0.40
CA THR A 118 -1.64 -2.05 0.97
C THR A 118 -0.90 -0.97 1.75
N GLY A 119 -1.59 0.13 2.09
CA GLY A 119 -1.05 1.16 2.97
C GLY A 119 -1.55 1.03 4.39
N GLN A 120 -0.71 1.42 5.35
CA GLN A 120 -1.02 1.51 6.76
C GLN A 120 -0.65 2.91 7.30
N THR A 121 -1.54 3.49 8.09
CA THR A 121 -1.29 4.77 8.77
C THR A 121 -0.32 4.61 9.95
N PRO A 122 0.44 5.66 10.31
CA PRO A 122 1.24 5.66 11.52
C PRO A 122 0.40 5.37 12.77
N HIS A 123 1.05 4.81 13.78
CA HIS A 123 0.43 4.65 15.09
C HIS A 123 0.03 6.02 15.65
N PRO A 124 -1.09 6.12 16.37
CA PRO A 124 -1.53 7.38 16.98
C PRO A 124 -0.49 7.97 17.95
N ASP A 125 0.37 7.16 18.56
CA ASP A 125 1.52 7.60 19.38
C ASP A 125 2.65 8.26 18.59
N ASP A 126 2.69 8.09 17.26
CA ASP A 126 3.70 8.66 16.34
C ASP A 126 3.15 9.88 15.55
N LEU A 127 1.94 10.38 15.87
CA LEU A 127 1.09 11.22 15.01
C LEU A 127 0.86 12.68 15.46
#